data_AF-C0PJS4-F1
#
_entry.id   AF-C0PJS4-F1
#
_cell.length_a   1.000
_cell.length_b   1.000
_cell.length_c   1.000
_cell.angle_alpha   90.00
_cell.angle_beta   90.00
_cell.angle_gamma   90.00
#
_symmetry.space_group_name_H-M   'P 1'
#
loop_
_entity.id
_entity.type
_entity.pdbx_description
1 polymer ?
#
loop_
_entity_poly.entity_id
_entity_poly.type
_entity_poly.pdbx_seq_one_letter_code
_entity_poly.pdbx_strand_id
1 'polypeptide(L)'
;MLLLDGDLVLSSSGSTGAASRTSDSGRELVAALLESPGIRHAVDRLKVAPERRISAGQEGAPKHVYVFQREYATVDPARVELVGTDEATTCIGVVIRNNKTGMTSVSHMDFPEIVEGGIKQMLELLGSPYWWLC
;
A
#
# COMPACT_ATOMS: atom_id res chain seq x y z
N MET A 1 -0.36 -14.68 8.44
CA MET A 1 0.96 -15.18 8.05
C MET A 1 1.63 -14.13 7.19
N LEU A 2 2.78 -13.58 7.60
CA LEU A 2 3.54 -12.61 6.80
C LEU A 2 4.78 -13.30 6.22
N LEU A 3 4.93 -13.22 4.91
CA LEU A 3 6.09 -13.73 4.18
C LEU A 3 6.91 -12.54 3.65
N LEU A 4 8.22 -12.55 3.86
CA LEU A 4 9.16 -11.64 3.21
C LEU A 4 10.10 -12.46 2.34
N ASP A 5 10.20 -12.14 1.06
CA ASP A 5 11.04 -12.88 0.10
C ASP A 5 10.76 -14.40 0.06
N GLY A 6 9.55 -14.81 0.47
CA GLY A 6 9.14 -16.22 0.57
C GLY A 6 9.35 -16.85 1.95
N ASP A 7 10.09 -16.19 2.84
CA ASP A 7 10.38 -16.67 4.19
C ASP A 7 9.34 -16.18 5.21
N LEU A 8 8.99 -17.06 6.15
CA LEU A 8 8.01 -16.77 7.19
C LEU A 8 8.61 -15.85 8.26
N VAL A 9 8.08 -14.63 8.34
CA VAL A 9 8.50 -13.64 9.34
C VAL A 9 7.56 -13.61 10.54
N LEU A 10 6.28 -13.97 10.36
CA LEU A 10 5.33 -14.12 11.47
C LEU A 10 4.31 -15.25 11.23
N SER A 11 4.26 -16.19 12.17
CA SER A 11 3.15 -17.14 12.37
C SER A 11 2.14 -16.53 13.34
N SER A 12 0.88 -16.39 12.94
CA SER A 12 -0.18 -15.95 13.86
C SER A 12 -0.57 -17.09 14.79
N SER A 13 0.05 -17.18 15.96
CA SER A 13 -0.51 -17.94 17.08
C SER A 13 -1.63 -17.11 17.69
N GLY A 14 -2.89 -17.53 17.54
CA GLY A 14 -4.02 -16.83 18.13
C GLY A 14 -3.87 -16.74 19.65
N SER A 15 -3.71 -15.53 20.19
CA SER A 15 -3.84 -15.28 21.62
C SER A 15 -5.06 -14.39 21.87
N THR A 16 -6.12 -15.02 22.35
CA THR A 16 -7.20 -14.36 23.08
C THR A 16 -6.62 -13.71 24.34
N GLY A 17 -6.70 -12.38 24.45
CA GLY A 17 -6.43 -11.71 25.74
C GLY A 17 -5.90 -10.27 25.66
N ALA A 18 -6.83 -9.33 25.86
CA ALA A 18 -6.67 -7.99 26.44
C ALA A 18 -5.65 -7.01 25.80
N ALA A 19 -6.21 -5.91 25.30
CA ALA A 19 -5.54 -4.70 24.83
C ALA A 19 -4.56 -4.13 25.89
N SER A 20 -3.25 -4.32 25.69
CA SER A 20 -2.17 -3.46 26.22
C SER A 20 -0.74 -3.86 25.74
N ARG A 21 -0.58 -4.84 24.84
CA ARG A 21 0.74 -5.36 24.40
C ARG A 21 1.08 -5.09 22.91
N THR A 22 0.36 -4.19 22.25
CA THR A 22 0.44 -4.01 20.79
C THR A 22 1.56 -3.08 20.32
N SER A 23 2.05 -2.16 21.15
CA SER A 23 3.07 -1.18 20.74
C SER A 23 4.48 -1.76 20.63
N ASP A 24 4.84 -2.71 21.50
CA ASP A 24 6.19 -3.30 21.53
C ASP A 24 6.38 -4.28 20.36
N SER A 25 5.39 -5.16 20.13
CA SER A 25 5.41 -6.14 19.05
C SER A 25 5.38 -5.50 17.66
N GLY A 26 4.67 -4.38 17.48
CA GLY A 26 4.66 -3.63 16.22
C GLY A 26 6.02 -3.00 15.91
N ARG A 27 6.71 -2.45 16.92
CA ARG A 27 8.04 -1.84 16.75
C ARG A 27 9.11 -2.90 16.47
N GLU A 28 9.05 -4.05 17.15
CA GLU A 28 9.91 -5.20 16.87
C GLU A 28 9.72 -5.72 15.45
N LEU A 29 8.47 -5.82 14.97
CA LEU A 29 8.19 -6.22 13.60
C LEU A 29 8.79 -5.22 12.60
N VAL A 30 8.56 -3.92 12.79
CA VAL A 30 9.15 -2.89 11.91
C VAL A 30 10.67 -2.96 11.93
N ALA A 31 11.29 -3.16 13.10
CA ALA A 31 12.73 -3.36 13.20
C ALA A 31 13.19 -4.59 12.40
N ALA A 32 12.50 -5.72 12.52
CA ALA A 32 12.80 -6.93 11.74
C ALA A 32 12.63 -6.72 10.23
N LEU A 33 11.59 -5.99 9.80
CA LEU A 33 11.38 -5.61 8.40
C LEU A 33 12.54 -4.76 7.86
N LEU A 34 13.06 -3.83 8.67
CA LEU A 34 14.19 -2.98 8.29
C LEU A 34 15.52 -3.74 8.22
N GLU A 35 15.61 -4.91 8.84
CA GLU A 35 16.77 -5.79 8.72
C GLU A 35 16.74 -6.70 7.48
N SER A 36 15.59 -6.84 6.81
CA SER A 36 15.48 -7.61 5.56
C SER A 36 16.33 -6.98 4.45
N PRO A 37 17.26 -7.74 3.82
CA PRO A 37 18.04 -7.24 2.68
C PRO A 37 17.17 -6.79 1.51
N GLY A 38 16.07 -7.51 1.22
CA GLY A 38 15.14 -7.18 0.14
C GLY A 38 14.44 -5.84 0.37
N ILE A 39 13.95 -5.62 1.60
CA ILE A 39 13.33 -4.35 2.00
C ILE A 39 14.34 -3.21 2.01
N ARG A 40 15.54 -3.41 2.56
CA ARG A 40 16.61 -2.39 2.55
C ARG A 40 16.95 -1.95 1.15
N HIS A 41 17.19 -2.90 0.25
CA HIS A 41 17.49 -2.60 -1.15
C HIS A 41 16.33 -1.87 -1.84
N ALA A 42 15.08 -2.23 -1.56
CA ALA A 42 13.92 -1.52 -2.09
C ALA A 42 13.83 -0.07 -1.57
N VAL A 43 14.10 0.14 -0.28
CA VAL A 43 14.14 1.47 0.35
C VAL A 43 15.25 2.33 -0.25
N ASP A 44 16.46 1.80 -0.41
CA ASP A 44 17.59 2.54 -0.97
C ASP A 44 17.30 2.94 -2.42
N ARG A 45 16.74 2.03 -3.22
CA ARG A 45 16.28 2.33 -4.59
C ARG A 45 15.20 3.41 -4.62
N LEU A 46 14.27 3.39 -3.67
CA LEU A 46 13.21 4.40 -3.60
C LEU A 46 13.76 5.78 -3.25
N LYS A 47 14.70 5.86 -2.29
CA LYS A 47 15.32 7.13 -1.85
C LYS A 47 16.14 7.83 -2.92
N VAL A 48 16.81 7.06 -3.79
CA VAL A 48 17.64 7.62 -4.88
C VAL A 48 16.89 7.78 -6.19
N ALA A 49 15.64 7.31 -6.28
CA ALA A 49 14.84 7.46 -7.47
C ALA A 49 14.59 8.96 -7.74
N PRO A 50 14.86 9.47 -8.96
CA PRO A 50 14.59 10.86 -9.26
C PRO A 50 13.08 11.13 -9.24
N GLU A 51 12.69 12.29 -8.70
CA GLU A 51 11.32 12.77 -8.78
C GLU A 51 10.90 12.92 -10.25
N ARG A 52 9.68 12.47 -10.56
CA ARG A 52 9.09 12.58 -11.89
C ARG A 52 7.84 13.44 -11.81
N ARG A 53 7.86 14.58 -12.51
CA ARG A 53 6.65 15.40 -12.67
C ARG A 53 5.72 14.76 -13.67
N ILE A 54 4.47 14.59 -13.26
CA ILE A 54 3.40 14.03 -14.09
C ILE A 54 2.47 15.17 -14.46
N SER A 55 2.30 15.41 -15.76
CA SER A 55 1.41 16.45 -16.28
C SER A 55 0.16 15.82 -16.90
N ALA A 56 -1.01 16.41 -16.61
CA ALA A 56 -2.28 16.03 -17.21
C ALA A 56 -2.58 16.84 -18.48
N GLY A 57 -3.43 16.29 -19.35
CA GLY A 57 -4.13 17.09 -20.37
C GLY A 57 -3.32 17.43 -21.64
N GLN A 58 -2.21 16.75 -21.90
CA GLN A 58 -1.51 16.82 -23.19
C GLN A 58 -1.76 15.52 -23.99
N GLU A 59 -1.77 15.62 -25.31
CA GLU A 59 -1.84 14.44 -26.17
C GLU A 59 -0.60 13.55 -25.92
N GLY A 60 -0.82 12.28 -25.60
CA GLY A 60 0.24 11.36 -25.16
C GLY A 60 0.58 11.42 -23.66
N ALA A 61 -0.11 12.23 -22.86
CA ALA A 61 0.04 12.19 -21.40
C ALA A 61 -0.54 10.89 -20.81
N PRO A 62 0.10 10.31 -19.77
CA PRO A 62 -0.38 9.07 -19.17
C PRO A 62 -1.73 9.29 -18.49
N LYS A 63 -2.65 8.34 -18.70
CA LYS A 63 -3.91 8.29 -17.94
C LYS A 63 -3.59 8.02 -16.48
N HIS A 64 -3.82 9.01 -15.62
CA HIS A 64 -3.47 8.88 -14.22
C HIS A 64 -4.61 9.19 -13.27
N VAL A 65 -4.53 8.58 -12.09
CA VAL A 65 -5.40 8.86 -10.95
C VAL A 65 -4.55 9.44 -9.84
N TYR A 66 -4.88 10.65 -9.41
CA TYR A 66 -4.30 11.28 -8.23
C TYR A 66 -5.22 11.04 -7.03
N VAL A 67 -4.65 10.58 -5.91
CA VAL A 67 -5.38 10.26 -4.68
C VAL A 67 -5.10 11.34 -3.64
N PHE A 68 -6.13 12.04 -3.15
CA PHE A 68 -5.95 13.04 -2.10
C PHE A 68 -5.80 12.38 -0.72
N GLN A 69 -5.31 13.17 0.24
CA GLN A 69 -5.29 12.78 1.64
C GLN A 69 -6.68 12.33 2.09
N ARG A 70 -6.74 11.21 2.83
CA ARG A 70 -7.95 10.50 3.30
C ARG A 70 -8.74 9.76 2.22
N GLU A 71 -8.21 9.63 1.01
CA GLU A 71 -8.82 8.86 -0.07
C GLU A 71 -8.05 7.58 -0.38
N TYR A 72 -8.72 6.68 -1.08
CA TYR A 72 -8.09 5.56 -1.76
C TYR A 72 -8.71 5.35 -3.15
N ALA A 73 -7.95 4.76 -4.06
CA ALA A 73 -8.40 4.37 -5.38
C ALA A 73 -7.89 2.98 -5.73
N THR A 74 -8.76 2.14 -6.29
CA THR A 74 -8.40 0.85 -6.89
C THR A 74 -8.52 0.96 -8.40
N VAL A 75 -7.44 0.72 -9.13
CA VAL A 75 -7.36 0.95 -10.57
C VAL A 75 -7.11 -0.33 -11.34
N ASP A 76 -7.72 -0.40 -12.53
CA ASP A 76 -7.47 -1.42 -13.54
C ASP A 76 -6.32 -0.98 -14.46
N PRO A 77 -5.24 -1.77 -14.58
CA PRO A 77 -4.11 -1.44 -15.46
C PRO A 77 -4.50 -1.32 -16.94
N ALA A 78 -5.65 -1.86 -17.37
CA ALA A 78 -6.16 -1.68 -18.73
C ALA A 78 -6.67 -0.24 -19.00
N ARG A 79 -6.92 0.55 -17.95
CA ARG A 79 -7.54 1.89 -18.05
C ARG A 79 -6.67 3.01 -17.51
N VAL A 80 -5.85 2.72 -16.50
CA VAL A 80 -5.02 3.69 -15.79
C VAL A 80 -3.57 3.26 -15.88
N GLU A 81 -2.71 4.15 -16.37
CA GLU A 81 -1.27 3.92 -16.55
C GLU A 81 -0.48 4.28 -15.29
N LEU A 82 -0.97 5.25 -14.50
CA LEU A 82 -0.32 5.71 -13.28
C LEU A 82 -1.34 6.01 -12.18
N VAL A 83 -1.06 5.59 -10.95
CA VAL A 83 -1.82 6.00 -9.77
C VAL A 83 -0.85 6.44 -8.70
N GLY A 84 -1.13 7.54 -8.02
CA GLY A 84 -0.21 8.09 -7.02
C GLY A 84 -0.87 9.12 -6.11
N THR A 85 -0.10 9.52 -5.11
CA THR A 85 -0.42 10.58 -4.17
C THR A 85 0.84 11.37 -3.88
N ASP A 86 0.69 12.58 -3.34
CA ASP A 86 1.80 13.47 -2.98
C ASP A 86 1.48 14.18 -1.65
N GLU A 87 2.37 15.05 -1.19
CA GLU A 87 2.23 15.87 0.03
C GLU A 87 2.14 15.03 1.32
N ALA A 88 2.71 13.81 1.27
CA ALA A 88 2.78 12.91 2.42
C ALA A 88 3.92 13.31 3.37
N THR A 89 3.64 14.22 4.31
CA THR A 89 4.62 14.69 5.30
C THR A 89 4.65 13.82 6.55
N THR A 90 3.53 13.72 7.27
CA THR A 90 3.33 12.84 8.44
C THR A 90 2.36 11.69 8.16
N CYS A 91 1.62 11.80 7.07
CA CYS A 91 0.74 10.79 6.51
C CYS A 91 1.53 9.73 5.74
N ILE A 92 0.87 8.61 5.44
CA ILE A 92 1.50 7.44 4.80
C ILE A 92 0.75 7.09 3.52
N GLY A 93 1.49 6.97 2.42
CA GLY A 93 1.01 6.36 1.20
C GLY A 93 1.08 4.82 1.31
N VAL A 94 -0.03 4.13 1.06
CA VAL A 94 -0.09 2.66 1.04
C VAL A 94 -0.44 2.20 -0.36
N VAL A 95 0.31 1.23 -0.88
CA VAL A 95 0.08 0.61 -2.20
C VAL A 95 -0.07 -0.89 -2.03
N ILE A 96 -1.18 -1.46 -2.51
CA ILE A 96 -1.44 -2.89 -2.52
C ILE A 96 -1.70 -3.32 -3.96
N ARG A 97 -0.94 -4.30 -4.46
CA ARG A 97 -1.05 -4.78 -5.83
C ARG A 97 -1.33 -6.28 -5.87
N ASN A 98 -2.35 -6.67 -6.63
CA ASN A 98 -2.57 -8.06 -6.99
C ASN A 98 -1.66 -8.41 -8.18
N ASN A 99 -0.60 -9.17 -7.93
CA ASN A 99 0.37 -9.53 -8.99
C ASN A 99 -0.20 -10.46 -10.07
N LYS A 100 -1.34 -11.13 -9.84
CA LYS A 100 -1.99 -11.98 -10.85
C LYS A 100 -2.81 -11.17 -11.85
N THR A 101 -3.55 -10.17 -11.39
CA THR A 101 -4.45 -9.37 -12.23
C THR A 101 -3.86 -8.01 -12.62
N GLY A 102 -2.86 -7.54 -11.88
CA GLY A 102 -2.30 -6.20 -12.03
C GLY A 102 -3.13 -5.09 -11.37
N MET A 103 -4.33 -5.40 -10.84
CA MET A 103 -5.14 -4.45 -10.08
C MET A 103 -4.32 -3.84 -8.94
N THR A 104 -4.37 -2.52 -8.81
CA THR A 104 -3.55 -1.78 -7.84
C THR A 104 -4.44 -0.83 -7.05
N SER A 105 -4.35 -0.91 -5.72
CA SER A 105 -5.02 0.01 -4.80
C SER A 105 -4.00 0.92 -4.14
N VAL A 106 -4.25 2.23 -4.15
CA VAL A 106 -3.40 3.26 -3.54
C VAL A 106 -4.23 4.10 -2.59
N SER A 107 -3.71 4.39 -1.41
CA SER A 107 -4.36 5.27 -0.43
C SER A 107 -3.38 6.25 0.19
N HIS A 108 -3.91 7.40 0.63
CA HIS A 108 -3.19 8.37 1.43
C HIS A 108 -3.82 8.44 2.82
N MET A 109 -3.15 7.88 3.83
CA MET A 109 -3.69 7.69 5.18
C MET A 109 -3.08 8.68 6.17
N ASP A 110 -3.92 9.36 6.96
CA ASP A 110 -3.52 10.35 7.97
C ASP A 110 -4.12 10.10 9.37
N PHE A 111 -5.00 9.10 9.52
CA PHE A 111 -5.77 8.87 10.74
C PHE A 111 -5.72 7.40 11.19
N PRO A 112 -5.11 7.06 12.34
CA PRO A 112 -4.86 5.68 12.75
C PRO A 112 -6.14 4.87 13.02
N GLU A 113 -7.24 5.53 13.39
CA GLU A 113 -8.49 4.87 13.79
C GLU A 113 -9.24 4.23 12.62
N ILE A 114 -9.00 4.67 11.38
CA ILE A 114 -9.70 4.18 10.18
C ILE A 114 -8.83 3.27 9.30
N VAL A 115 -7.56 3.05 9.66
CA VAL A 115 -6.59 2.30 8.85
C VAL A 115 -7.05 0.87 8.59
N GLU A 116 -7.53 0.17 9.62
CA GLU A 116 -7.96 -1.23 9.47
C GLU A 116 -9.15 -1.37 8.51
N GLY A 117 -10.17 -0.51 8.67
CA GLY A 117 -11.33 -0.47 7.79
C GLY A 117 -10.96 -0.11 6.35
N GLY A 118 -10.07 0.87 6.17
CA GLY A 118 -9.57 1.28 4.85
C GLY A 118 -8.80 0.18 4.15
N ILE A 119 -7.83 -0.45 4.82
CA ILE A 119 -7.05 -1.56 4.26
C ILE A 119 -7.96 -2.74 3.89
N LYS A 120 -8.95 -3.06 4.72
CA LYS A 120 -9.93 -4.11 4.43
C LYS A 120 -10.70 -3.84 3.13
N GLN A 121 -11.23 -2.63 2.97
CA GLN A 121 -11.93 -2.24 1.74
C GLN A 121 -11.03 -2.31 0.50
N MET A 122 -9.78 -1.84 0.62
CA MET A 122 -8.79 -1.95 -0.47
C MET A 122 -8.55 -3.40 -0.89
N LEU A 123 -8.40 -4.32 0.07
CA LEU A 123 -8.19 -5.74 -0.20
C LEU A 123 -9.41 -6.43 -0.84
N GLU A 124 -10.62 -6.11 -0.40
CA GLU A 124 -11.86 -6.65 -0.95
C GLU A 124 -12.01 -6.33 -2.45
N LEU A 125 -11.61 -5.13 -2.87
CA LEU A 125 -11.66 -4.70 -4.27
C LEU A 125 -10.59 -5.35 -5.16
N LEU A 126 -9.48 -5.81 -4.57
CA LEU A 126 -8.40 -6.49 -5.31
C LEU A 126 -8.67 -7.97 -5.56
N GLY A 127 -9.57 -8.58 -4.77
CA GLY A 127 -9.86 -10.01 -4.79
C GLY A 127 -10.96 -10.43 -5.76
N SER A 128 -11.76 -9.50 -6.27
CA SER A 128 -12.90 -9.83 -7.13
C SER A 128 -12.62 -9.53 -8.61
N PRO A 129 -12.70 -10.53 -9.50
CA PRO A 129 -12.60 -10.32 -10.95
C PRO A 129 -13.84 -9.65 -11.56
N TYR A 130 -14.89 -9.34 -10.78
CA TYR A 130 -16.16 -8.82 -11.28
C TYR A 130 -16.78 -7.80 -10.31
N TRP A 131 -16.55 -6.50 -10.52
CA TRP A 131 -17.37 -5.42 -9.93
C TRP A 131 -17.56 -4.23 -10.89
N TRP A 132 -17.81 -4.50 -12.18
CA TRP A 132 -18.30 -3.48 -13.13
C TRP A 132 -19.81 -3.19 -13.01
N LEU A 133 -20.41 -3.40 -11.83
CA LEU A 133 -21.83 -3.17 -11.58
C LEU A 133 -22.02 -2.56 -10.18
N CYS A 134 -21.74 -1.26 -10.10
CA CYS A 134 -22.55 -0.28 -9.37
C CYS A 134 -22.57 0.98 -10.23
#